data_AF-A0AAJ5ZIZ3-F1
#
_entry.id   AF-A0AAJ5ZIZ3-F1
#
_cell.length_a   1.000
_cell.length_b   1.000
_cell.length_c   1.000
_cell.angle_alpha   90.00
_cell.angle_beta   90.00
_cell.angle_gamma   90.00
#
_symmetry.space_group_name_H-M   'P 1'
#
loop_
_entity.id
_entity.type
_entity.pdbx_description
1 polymer ?
#
loop_
_entity_poly.entity_id
_entity_poly.type
_entity_poly.pdbx_seq_one_letter_code
_entity_poly.pdbx_strand_id
1 'polypeptide(L)'
;MTPLARVKAKTELRAKSLRQKLKPAPKLLRTQEQTPVRHKLSGRQFGRASGPRKAMFRIMVTDLLRHGQIKTTVAKAKEIGPLTEKMITLGKKGSLHDRRQAAAFITDKSIVKSVFDDIAPRFKERAGGYTRITRLGVRAGDAAEMALIELVD
;
A
#
# COMPACT_ATOMS: atom_id res chain seq x y z
N MET A 1 15.25 8.02 -78.88
CA MET A 1 14.90 7.77 -77.46
C MET A 1 15.87 6.76 -76.89
N THR A 2 16.64 7.12 -75.87
CA THR A 2 17.70 6.26 -75.30
C THR A 2 17.10 5.04 -74.58
N PRO A 3 17.73 3.85 -74.71
CA PRO A 3 17.18 2.58 -74.21
C PRO A 3 17.04 2.51 -72.68
N LEU A 4 17.69 3.40 -71.93
CA LEU A 4 17.62 3.48 -70.47
C LEU A 4 16.27 4.01 -69.93
N ALA A 5 15.52 4.81 -70.70
CA ALA A 5 14.26 5.37 -70.23
C ALA A 5 13.13 4.32 -70.16
N ARG A 6 13.17 3.30 -71.04
CA ARG A 6 12.13 2.26 -71.15
C ARG A 6 12.22 1.20 -70.04
N VAL A 7 13.42 0.95 -69.50
CA VAL A 7 13.64 0.01 -68.40
C VAL A 7 13.18 0.61 -67.08
N LYS A 8 13.47 1.90 -66.82
CA LYS A 8 13.02 2.61 -65.61
C LYS A 8 11.49 2.70 -65.50
N ALA A 9 10.79 2.92 -66.61
CA ALA A 9 9.32 2.98 -66.61
C ALA A 9 8.67 1.61 -66.28
N LYS A 10 9.26 0.48 -66.72
CA LYS A 10 8.75 -0.87 -66.43
C LYS A 10 9.05 -1.33 -65.00
N THR A 11 10.19 -0.93 -64.42
CA THR A 11 10.52 -1.26 -63.02
C THR A 11 9.67 -0.46 -62.05
N GLU A 12 9.33 0.79 -62.36
CA GLU A 12 8.48 1.63 -61.51
C GLU A 12 7.01 1.21 -61.51
N LEU A 13 6.46 0.75 -62.65
CA LEU A 13 5.08 0.26 -62.72
C LEU A 13 4.88 -1.05 -61.93
N ARG A 14 5.91 -1.89 -61.84
CA ARG A 14 5.86 -3.15 -61.07
C ARG A 14 5.91 -2.89 -59.55
N ALA A 15 6.61 -1.85 -59.12
CA ALA A 15 6.68 -1.45 -57.71
C ALA A 15 5.39 -0.77 -57.21
N LYS A 16 4.69 -0.03 -58.09
CA LYS A 16 3.41 0.63 -57.74
C LYS A 16 2.24 -0.36 -57.62
N SER A 17 2.20 -1.43 -58.42
CA SER A 17 1.14 -2.45 -58.33
C SER A 17 1.29 -3.40 -57.13
N LEU A 18 2.53 -3.62 -56.66
CA LEU A 18 2.82 -4.44 -55.47
C LEU A 18 2.50 -3.72 -54.15
N ARG A 19 2.52 -2.38 -54.13
CA ARG A 19 2.15 -1.59 -52.93
C ARG A 19 0.65 -1.50 -52.68
N GLN A 20 -0.19 -1.76 -53.69
CA GLN A 20 -1.65 -1.60 -53.58
C GLN A 20 -2.36 -2.85 -53.04
N LYS A 21 -1.64 -3.97 -52.84
CA LYS A 21 -2.21 -5.25 -52.37
C LYS A 21 -1.71 -5.73 -51.01
N LEU A 22 -0.94 -4.93 -50.28
CA LEU A 22 -0.64 -5.21 -48.89
C LEU A 22 -1.66 -4.48 -48.03
N LYS A 23 -2.74 -5.18 -47.70
CA LYS A 23 -3.64 -4.75 -46.60
C LYS A 23 -2.76 -4.50 -45.37
N PRO A 24 -2.94 -3.39 -44.64
CA PRO A 24 -2.20 -3.17 -43.41
C PRO A 24 -2.42 -4.40 -42.51
N ALA A 25 -1.32 -4.97 -42.00
CA ALA A 25 -1.41 -6.04 -41.02
C ALA A 25 -2.37 -5.57 -39.91
N PRO A 26 -3.32 -6.43 -39.47
CA PRO A 26 -4.19 -6.04 -38.37
C PRO A 26 -3.29 -5.60 -37.23
N LYS A 27 -3.49 -4.38 -36.71
CA LYS A 27 -2.86 -3.97 -35.46
C LYS A 27 -3.19 -5.10 -34.50
N LEU A 28 -2.18 -5.86 -34.09
CA LEU A 28 -2.32 -6.79 -32.98
C LEU A 28 -2.81 -5.90 -31.84
N LEU A 29 -4.12 -5.94 -31.58
CA LEU A 29 -4.68 -5.46 -30.34
C LEU A 29 -3.81 -6.13 -29.32
N ARG A 30 -3.02 -5.35 -28.57
CA ARG A 30 -2.27 -5.85 -27.42
C ARG A 30 -3.31 -6.58 -26.60
N THR A 31 -3.33 -7.91 -26.73
CA THR A 31 -4.07 -8.78 -25.83
C THR A 31 -3.60 -8.30 -24.48
N GLN A 32 -4.53 -7.80 -23.67
CA GLN A 32 -4.18 -7.37 -22.32
C GLN A 32 -3.65 -8.64 -21.66
N GLU A 33 -2.33 -8.80 -21.64
CA GLU A 33 -1.67 -9.75 -20.77
C GLU A 33 -2.05 -9.28 -19.37
N GLN A 34 -3.14 -9.86 -18.85
CA GLN A 34 -3.50 -9.73 -17.47
C GLN A 34 -2.29 -10.24 -16.71
N THR A 35 -1.53 -9.31 -16.15
CA THR A 35 -0.40 -9.67 -15.29
C THR A 35 -0.99 -10.56 -14.21
N PRO A 36 -0.49 -11.80 -14.03
CA PRO A 36 -1.16 -12.77 -13.17
C PRO A 36 -1.26 -12.16 -11.77
N VAL A 37 -2.50 -12.02 -11.28
CA VAL A 37 -2.75 -11.50 -9.94
C VAL A 37 -2.07 -12.42 -8.94
N ARG A 38 -1.13 -11.87 -8.17
CA ARG A 38 -0.39 -12.68 -7.21
C ARG A 38 -1.33 -13.03 -6.04
N HIS A 39 -1.78 -14.29 -6.01
CA HIS A 39 -2.63 -14.81 -4.96
C HIS A 39 -1.96 -14.73 -3.58
N LYS A 40 -2.76 -14.61 -2.51
CA LYS A 40 -2.31 -14.53 -1.10
C LYS A 40 -1.43 -13.32 -0.74
N LEU A 41 -1.47 -12.24 -1.54
CA LEU A 41 -0.90 -10.95 -1.14
C LEU A 41 -1.72 -10.32 -0.02
N SER A 42 -1.10 -10.13 1.14
CA SER A 42 -1.68 -9.45 2.29
C SER A 42 -0.99 -8.10 2.53
N GLY A 43 -1.78 -7.10 2.91
CA GLY A 43 -1.32 -5.74 3.22
C GLY A 43 -1.13 -4.83 2.01
N ARG A 44 -1.27 -3.52 2.24
CA ARG A 44 -1.15 -2.47 1.21
C ARG A 44 0.29 -1.96 1.07
N GLN A 45 0.70 -1.63 -0.16
CA GLN A 45 2.07 -1.18 -0.44
C GLN A 45 2.30 0.33 -0.23
N PHE A 46 1.25 1.16 -0.29
CA PHE A 46 1.31 2.63 -0.10
C PHE A 46 2.36 3.36 -0.96
N GLY A 47 2.69 2.83 -2.14
CA GLY A 47 3.72 3.39 -3.02
C GLY A 47 5.12 3.43 -2.40
N ARG A 48 5.39 2.61 -1.38
CA ARG A 48 6.66 2.58 -0.64
C ARG A 48 7.29 1.18 -0.67
N ALA A 49 8.62 1.16 -0.76
CA ALA A 49 9.41 -0.06 -0.54
C ALA A 49 9.24 -0.58 0.90
N SER A 50 9.61 -1.84 1.13
CA SER A 50 9.40 -2.56 2.40
C SER A 50 10.00 -1.83 3.62
N GLY A 51 11.24 -1.32 3.51
CA GLY A 51 11.92 -0.60 4.61
C GLY A 51 11.17 0.66 5.04
N PRO A 52 11.01 1.67 4.16
CA PRO A 52 10.26 2.89 4.47
C PRO A 52 8.82 2.63 4.91
N ARG A 53 8.17 1.61 4.36
CA ARG A 53 6.82 1.21 4.77
C ARG A 53 6.78 0.70 6.21
N LYS A 54 7.73 -0.16 6.61
CA LYS A 54 7.85 -0.62 8.00
C LYS A 54 8.11 0.54 8.95
N ALA A 55 9.01 1.47 8.60
CA ALA A 55 9.27 2.66 9.40
C ALA A 55 8.00 3.52 9.59
N MET A 56 7.25 3.75 8.52
CA MET A 56 5.98 4.48 8.56
C MET A 56 4.98 3.85 9.55
N PHE A 57 4.83 2.52 9.54
CA PHE A 57 3.95 1.83 10.49
C PHE A 57 4.44 1.95 11.93
N ARG A 58 5.75 1.81 12.18
CA ARG A 58 6.33 1.95 13.52
C ARG A 58 6.07 3.33 14.11
N ILE A 59 6.24 4.37 13.29
CA ILE A 59 5.98 5.76 13.69
C ILE A 59 4.49 5.92 14.03
N MET A 60 3.59 5.56 13.10
CA MET A 60 2.15 5.75 13.32
C MET A 60 1.60 4.97 14.52
N VAL A 61 2.06 3.74 14.76
CA VAL A 61 1.65 2.96 15.95
C VAL A 61 2.19 3.61 17.23
N THR A 62 3.45 4.07 17.22
CA THR A 62 4.03 4.76 18.38
C THR A 62 3.28 6.06 18.68
N ASP A 63 2.93 6.82 17.66
CA ASP A 63 2.14 8.05 17.81
C ASP A 63 0.73 7.75 18.34
N LEU A 64 0.11 6.64 17.91
CA LEU A 64 -1.23 6.28 18.35
C LEU A 64 -1.24 5.91 19.83
N LEU A 65 -0.22 5.17 20.26
CA LEU A 65 -0.03 4.84 21.67
C LEU A 65 0.34 6.07 22.51
N ARG A 66 1.04 7.05 21.93
CA ARG A 66 1.41 8.30 22.60
C ARG A 66 0.21 9.23 22.83
N HIS A 67 -0.63 9.40 21.80
CA HIS A 67 -1.71 10.40 21.81
C HIS A 67 -3.10 9.82 22.06
N GLY A 68 -3.26 8.50 22.01
CA GLY A 68 -4.55 7.82 22.11
C GLY A 68 -5.41 7.89 20.85
N GLN A 69 -5.20 8.88 19.98
CA GLN A 69 -5.92 9.03 18.71
C GLN A 69 -5.07 9.68 17.61
N ILE A 70 -5.32 9.32 16.35
CA ILE A 70 -4.67 9.90 15.16
C ILE A 70 -5.68 10.05 14.02
N LYS A 71 -5.65 11.20 13.34
CA LYS A 71 -6.33 11.40 12.06
C LYS A 71 -5.43 11.01 10.89
N THR A 72 -5.83 10.02 10.11
CA THR A 72 -5.06 9.49 8.97
C THR A 72 -5.99 9.05 7.83
N THR A 73 -5.46 8.41 6.78
CA THR A 73 -6.31 7.85 5.72
C THR A 73 -6.90 6.50 6.15
N VAL A 74 -8.10 6.16 5.65
CA VAL A 74 -8.77 4.88 5.95
C VAL A 74 -7.86 3.69 5.66
N ALA A 75 -7.13 3.77 4.54
CA ALA A 75 -6.18 2.74 4.15
C ALA A 75 -5.07 2.53 5.19
N LYS A 76 -4.50 3.62 5.72
CA LYS A 76 -3.45 3.54 6.76
C LYS A 76 -4.02 3.07 8.10
N ALA A 77 -5.18 3.60 8.50
CA ALA A 77 -5.86 3.23 9.75
C ALA A 77 -6.09 1.71 9.85
N LYS A 78 -6.57 1.10 8.75
CA LYS A 78 -6.83 -0.35 8.68
C LYS A 78 -5.56 -1.21 8.84
N GLU A 79 -4.39 -0.70 8.48
CA GLU A 79 -3.13 -1.44 8.59
C GLU A 79 -2.48 -1.27 9.97
N ILE A 80 -2.63 -0.10 10.59
CA ILE A 80 -2.06 0.15 11.94
C ILE A 80 -2.92 -0.43 13.07
N GLY A 81 -4.23 -0.63 12.88
CA GLY A 81 -5.11 -1.22 13.89
C GLY A 81 -4.59 -2.57 14.40
N PRO A 82 -4.42 -3.58 13.52
CA PRO A 82 -3.90 -4.90 13.93
C PRO A 82 -2.49 -4.87 14.53
N LEU A 83 -1.66 -3.91 14.13
CA LEU A 83 -0.31 -3.75 14.68
C LEU A 83 -0.36 -3.18 16.11
N THR A 84 -1.23 -2.21 16.35
CA THR A 84 -1.46 -1.61 17.67
C THR A 84 -2.06 -2.62 18.62
N GLU A 85 -3.02 -3.41 18.16
CA GLU A 85 -3.64 -4.46 18.97
C GLU A 85 -2.64 -5.52 19.44
N LYS A 86 -1.67 -5.88 18.58
CA LYS A 86 -0.57 -6.78 18.97
C LYS A 86 0.28 -6.18 20.08
N MET A 87 0.60 -4.88 20.01
CA MET A 87 1.40 -4.23 21.06
C MET A 87 0.68 -4.20 22.42
N ILE A 88 -0.62 -3.89 22.42
CA ILE A 88 -1.44 -3.92 23.64
C ILE A 88 -1.56 -5.35 24.18
N THR A 89 -1.71 -6.34 23.30
CA THR A 89 -1.77 -7.77 23.68
C THR A 89 -0.46 -8.23 24.33
N LEU A 90 0.70 -7.81 23.82
CA LEU A 90 2.00 -8.05 24.46
C LEU A 90 2.06 -7.36 25.83
N GLY A 91 1.56 -6.12 25.92
CA GLY A 91 1.40 -5.37 27.17
C GLY A 91 0.62 -6.16 28.24
N LYS A 92 -0.51 -6.77 27.85
CA LYS A 92 -1.35 -7.57 28.75
C LYS A 92 -0.67 -8.83 29.27
N LYS A 93 0.21 -9.47 28.48
CA LYS A 93 0.98 -10.65 28.90
C LYS A 93 2.08 -10.28 29.91
N GLY A 94 2.75 -9.15 29.69
CA GLY A 94 3.63 -8.52 30.68
C GLY A 94 5.01 -9.17 30.88
N SER A 95 5.36 -10.26 30.19
CA SER A 95 6.66 -10.91 30.39
C SER A 95 7.85 -10.05 29.90
N LEU A 96 9.06 -10.33 30.40
CA LEU A 96 10.28 -9.67 29.91
C LEU A 96 10.48 -9.89 28.39
N HIS A 97 10.11 -11.07 27.89
CA HIS A 97 10.16 -11.36 26.48
C HIS A 97 9.20 -10.48 25.67
N ASP A 98 7.97 -10.31 26.14
CA ASP A 98 6.97 -9.46 25.50
C ASP A 98 7.40 -7.98 25.49
N ARG A 99 8.01 -7.49 26.59
CA ARG A 99 8.60 -6.14 26.65
C ARG A 99 9.71 -5.96 25.60
N ARG A 100 10.57 -6.95 25.39
CA ARG A 100 11.62 -6.91 24.35
C ARG A 100 11.03 -6.92 22.94
N GLN A 101 9.98 -7.72 22.70
CA GLN A 101 9.28 -7.74 21.42
C GLN A 101 8.64 -6.38 21.11
N ALA A 102 7.95 -5.77 22.09
CA ALA A 102 7.35 -4.45 21.92
C ALA A 102 8.42 -3.37 21.66
N ALA A 103 9.54 -3.39 22.41
CA ALA A 103 10.66 -2.47 22.22
C ALA A 103 11.38 -2.62 20.87
N ALA A 104 11.33 -3.80 20.24
CA ALA A 104 11.88 -3.98 18.89
C ALA A 104 11.05 -3.26 17.82
N PHE A 105 9.76 -3.03 18.08
CA PHE A 105 8.84 -2.39 17.14
C PHE A 105 8.64 -0.90 17.44
N ILE A 106 8.27 -0.56 18.69
CA ILE A 106 8.04 0.82 19.13
C ILE A 106 9.38 1.58 19.13
N THR A 107 9.38 2.83 18.64
CA THR A 107 10.62 3.60 18.49
C THR A 107 11.08 4.25 19.79
N ASP A 108 10.17 4.53 20.72
CA ASP A 108 10.44 5.26 21.96
C ASP A 108 10.24 4.36 23.20
N LYS A 109 11.27 4.30 24.06
CA LYS A 109 11.26 3.49 25.29
C LYS A 109 10.24 3.99 26.32
N SER A 110 9.95 5.29 26.35
CA SER A 110 8.96 5.85 27.27
C SER A 110 7.56 5.33 26.97
N ILE A 111 7.22 5.25 25.68
CA ILE A 111 5.93 4.72 25.20
C ILE A 111 5.84 3.22 25.48
N VAL A 112 6.93 2.47 25.30
CA VAL A 112 6.96 1.05 25.72
C VAL A 112 6.60 0.93 27.19
N LYS A 113 7.16 1.76 28.07
CA LYS A 113 6.82 1.72 29.50
C LYS A 113 5.32 2.01 29.74
N SER A 114 4.80 3.08 29.16
CA SER A 114 3.37 3.45 29.31
C SER A 114 2.41 2.39 28.77
N VAL A 115 2.78 1.66 27.70
CA VAL A 115 1.96 0.55 27.18
C VAL A 115 1.73 -0.53 28.24
N PHE A 116 2.76 -0.88 29.02
CA PHE A 116 2.68 -1.95 30.01
C PHE A 116 2.14 -1.46 31.36
N ASP A 117 2.45 -0.23 31.73
CA ASP A 117 2.11 0.32 33.05
C ASP A 117 0.70 0.93 33.05
N ASP A 118 0.29 1.61 31.97
CA ASP A 118 -0.97 2.40 31.93
C ASP A 118 -2.00 1.83 30.96
N ILE A 119 -1.60 1.59 29.70
CA ILE A 119 -2.54 1.26 28.62
C ILE A 119 -3.06 -0.18 28.76
N ALA A 120 -2.16 -1.16 28.88
CA ALA A 120 -2.55 -2.57 28.92
C ALA A 120 -3.47 -2.94 30.10
N PRO A 121 -3.26 -2.41 31.33
CA PRO A 121 -4.18 -2.65 32.44
C PRO A 121 -5.60 -2.16 32.20
N ARG A 122 -5.79 -1.01 31.51
CA ARG A 122 -7.13 -0.49 31.15
C ARG A 122 -7.92 -1.47 30.29
N PHE A 123 -7.22 -2.24 29.46
CA PHE A 123 -7.82 -3.22 28.56
C PHE A 123 -7.87 -4.64 29.11
N LYS A 124 -7.64 -4.85 30.41
CA LYS A 124 -7.51 -6.19 31.00
C LYS A 124 -8.75 -7.07 30.75
N GLU A 125 -9.94 -6.50 30.95
CA GLU A 125 -11.22 -7.19 30.82
C GLU A 125 -11.62 -7.45 29.35
N ARG A 126 -11.12 -6.65 28.41
CA ARG A 126 -11.51 -6.74 27.01
C ARG A 126 -10.69 -7.78 26.24
N ALA A 127 -11.35 -8.72 25.57
CA ALA A 127 -10.73 -9.77 24.77
C ALA A 127 -10.51 -9.36 23.28
N GLY A 128 -9.87 -8.21 23.04
CA GLY A 128 -9.56 -7.70 21.70
C GLY A 128 -10.43 -6.53 21.24
N GLY A 129 -10.15 -5.96 20.06
CA GLY A 129 -10.83 -4.75 19.60
C GLY A 129 -10.47 -3.52 20.44
N TYR A 130 -9.18 -3.24 20.56
CA TYR A 130 -8.67 -2.12 21.35
C TYR A 130 -8.67 -0.79 20.58
N THR A 131 -8.83 -0.87 19.26
CA THR A 131 -8.85 0.30 18.37
C THR A 131 -10.22 0.46 17.71
N ARG A 132 -10.65 1.70 17.53
CA ARG A 132 -11.82 2.06 16.73
C ARG A 132 -11.39 2.94 15.57
N ILE A 133 -11.99 2.71 14.41
CA ILE A 133 -11.76 3.50 13.20
C ILE A 133 -13.08 4.17 12.81
N THR A 134 -13.12 5.49 12.94
CA THR A 134 -14.27 6.32 12.58
C THR A 134 -13.96 7.07 11.28
N ARG A 135 -14.80 6.93 10.26
CA ARG A 135 -14.61 7.65 8.98
C ARG A 135 -15.01 9.12 9.17
N LEU A 136 -14.18 10.04 8.67
CA LEU A 136 -14.39 11.48 8.83
C LEU A 136 -14.84 12.19 7.55
N GLY A 137 -14.76 11.51 6.39
CA GLY A 137 -15.03 12.09 5.07
C GLY A 137 -13.79 12.14 4.18
N VAL A 138 -13.87 12.89 3.08
CA VAL A 138 -12.77 13.02 2.10
C VAL A 138 -11.96 14.28 2.36
N ARG A 139 -10.64 14.20 2.14
CA ARG A 139 -9.75 15.35 2.19
C ARG A 139 -9.89 16.21 0.93
N ALA A 140 -9.94 17.53 1.10
CA ALA A 140 -9.93 18.47 -0.01
C ALA A 140 -8.59 18.41 -0.78
N GLY A 141 -8.67 18.44 -2.11
CA GLY A 141 -7.50 18.42 -3.00
C GLY A 141 -7.27 17.06 -3.66
N ASP A 142 -7.08 16.00 -2.87
CA ASP A 142 -6.79 14.65 -3.38
C ASP A 142 -7.92 13.63 -3.18
N ALA A 143 -9.06 14.07 -2.64
CA ALA A 143 -10.23 13.25 -2.35
C ALA A 143 -9.93 11.98 -1.52
N ALA A 144 -8.83 11.97 -0.77
CA ALA A 144 -8.44 10.81 0.02
C ALA A 144 -9.40 10.60 1.20
N GLU A 145 -9.90 9.38 1.36
CA GLU A 145 -10.81 9.04 2.47
C GLU A 145 -10.05 9.06 3.81
N MET A 146 -10.49 9.93 4.72
CA MET A 146 -9.90 10.15 6.03
C MET A 146 -10.64 9.37 7.11
N ALA A 147 -9.91 8.94 8.14
CA ALA A 147 -10.43 8.31 9.34
C ALA A 147 -9.68 8.79 10.59
N LEU A 148 -10.41 8.85 11.69
CA LEU A 148 -9.85 8.90 13.03
C LEU A 148 -9.65 7.46 13.51
N ILE A 149 -8.44 7.11 13.93
CA ILE A 149 -8.19 5.90 14.69
C ILE A 149 -7.96 6.27 16.16
N GLU A 150 -8.65 5.61 17.07
CA GLU A 150 -8.60 5.88 18.51
C GLU A 150 -8.50 4.59 19.32
N LEU A 151 -7.89 4.68 20.51
CA LEU A 151 -7.96 3.64 21.52
C LEU A 151 -9.33 3.69 22.22
N VAL A 152 -9.95 2.54 22.38
CA VAL A 152 -11.34 2.44 22.88
C VAL A 152 -11.35 2.24 24.38
N ASP A 153 -11.25 3.30 25.16
CA ASP A 153 -11.58 3.22 26.58
C ASP A 153 -13.05 2.81 26.78
#